data_AF-A0A2N2CK34-F1
#
_entry.id   AF-A0A2N2CK34-F1
#
_cell.length_a   1.000
_cell.length_b   1.000
_cell.length_c   1.000
_cell.angle_alpha   90.00
_cell.angle_beta   90.00
_cell.angle_gamma   90.00
#
_symmetry.space_group_name_H-M   'P 1'
#
loop_
_entity.id
_entity.type
_entity.pdbx_description
1 polymer ?
#
loop_
_entity_poly.entity_id
_entity_poly.type
_entity_poly.pdbx_seq_one_letter_code
_entity_poly.pdbx_strand_id
1 'polypeptide(L)'
;MTERHDLCRPSALISKDAELAKRIDQKMMDKESGIDLLAAEKEAENDVIQEREDALARELAAMRRKKTKLVDPIQYAFSIAAEDLANYEPAFMWEMGPATERQLDYLEKHGIYPEAVTSCGMASMLIEKLKNRQIEGLATPKQIRFLERYGFLHVGMWAFDAASKMITRIAENNWFLPRGINATSYQP
;
A
#
# COMPACT_ATOMS: atom_id res chain seq x y z
N MET A 1 41.98 2.16 -31.77
CA MET A 1 40.67 2.29 -31.10
C MET A 1 40.96 2.54 -29.64
N THR A 2 40.80 3.77 -29.17
CA THR A 2 40.95 4.09 -27.75
C THR A 2 39.61 3.85 -27.07
N GLU A 3 39.55 2.83 -26.21
CA GLU A 3 38.43 2.61 -25.31
C GLU A 3 38.31 3.83 -24.39
N ARG A 4 37.17 4.52 -24.48
CA ARG A 4 36.82 5.62 -23.59
C ARG A 4 36.57 4.99 -22.22
N HIS A 5 37.55 5.05 -21.34
CA HIS A 5 37.31 4.77 -19.93
C HIS A 5 36.24 5.75 -19.43
N ASP A 6 35.12 5.21 -18.96
CA ASP A 6 34.04 5.96 -18.32
C ASP A 6 34.64 6.55 -17.03
N LEU A 7 35.09 7.81 -17.11
CA LEU A 7 35.57 8.56 -15.97
C LEU A 7 34.50 8.50 -14.89
N CYS A 8 34.87 8.13 -13.66
CA CYS A 8 33.97 8.14 -12.50
C CYS A 8 33.16 9.43 -12.49
N ARG A 9 31.87 9.33 -12.79
CA ARG A 9 30.96 10.46 -12.75
C ARG A 9 30.73 10.81 -11.28
N PRO A 10 30.77 12.08 -10.87
CA PRO A 10 30.60 12.47 -9.46
C PRO A 10 29.33 11.92 -8.80
N SER A 11 28.27 11.69 -9.58
CA SER A 11 27.02 11.03 -9.18
C SER A 11 27.23 9.60 -8.63
N ALA A 12 28.16 8.84 -9.18
CA ALA A 12 28.48 7.47 -8.75
C ALA A 12 29.27 7.42 -7.44
N LEU A 13 29.86 8.54 -6.99
CA LEU A 13 30.57 8.64 -5.72
C LEU A 13 29.63 8.93 -4.53
N ILE A 14 28.42 9.43 -4.80
CA ILE A 14 27.46 9.88 -3.80
C ILE A 14 26.26 8.92 -3.73
N SER A 15 25.83 8.39 -4.88
CA SER A 15 24.68 7.50 -4.99
C SER A 15 24.95 6.09 -4.47
N LYS A 16 23.99 5.54 -3.71
CA LYS A 16 24.01 4.16 -3.20
C LYS A 16 23.57 3.11 -4.24
N ASP A 17 22.97 3.54 -5.35
CA ASP A 17 22.41 2.69 -6.41
C ASP A 17 22.81 3.17 -7.81
N ALA A 18 23.05 2.24 -8.72
CA ALA A 18 23.40 2.50 -10.12
C ALA A 18 22.24 3.12 -10.92
N GLU A 19 20.97 2.83 -10.56
CA GLU A 19 19.82 3.48 -11.19
C GLU A 19 19.69 4.95 -10.76
N LEU A 20 19.94 5.24 -9.48
CA LEU A 20 19.88 6.59 -8.93
C LEU A 20 21.03 7.47 -9.48
N ALA A 21 22.22 6.89 -9.67
CA ALA A 21 23.36 7.58 -10.30
C ALA A 21 23.05 8.02 -11.74
N LYS A 22 22.38 7.16 -12.53
CA LYS A 22 21.98 7.47 -13.90
C LYS A 22 20.94 8.58 -13.98
N ARG A 23 19.97 8.61 -13.05
CA ARG A 23 18.95 9.68 -12.99
C ARG A 23 19.56 11.02 -12.60
N ILE A 24 20.49 11.03 -11.63
CA ILE A 24 21.24 12.23 -11.25
C ILE A 24 22.03 12.76 -12.45
N ASP A 25 22.73 11.89 -13.18
CA ASP A 25 23.46 12.26 -14.40
C ASP A 25 22.56 12.87 -15.47
N GLN A 26 21.39 12.28 -15.70
CA GLN A 26 20.45 12.78 -16.71
C GLN A 26 19.96 14.19 -16.34
N LYS A 27 19.66 14.44 -15.06
CA LYS A 27 19.31 15.77 -14.56
C LYS A 27 20.47 16.77 -14.61
N MET A 28 21.71 16.31 -14.48
CA MET A 28 22.91 17.15 -14.65
C MET A 28 23.13 17.56 -16.10
N MET A 29 22.75 16.73 -17.07
CA MET A 29 22.87 17.06 -18.50
C MET A 29 21.81 18.07 -18.95
N ASP A 30 20.66 18.13 -18.28
CA ASP A 30 19.52 18.99 -18.64
C ASP A 30 19.58 20.43 -18.06
N LYS A 31 20.52 20.74 -17.14
CA LYS A 31 20.68 22.08 -16.53
C LYS A 31 22.11 22.62 -16.71
N GLU A 32 22.24 23.75 -17.42
CA GLU A 32 23.55 24.37 -17.79
C GLU A 32 24.33 25.01 -16.63
N SER A 33 23.76 25.14 -15.43
CA SER A 33 24.45 25.73 -14.26
C SER A 33 24.62 24.68 -13.16
N GLY A 34 25.86 24.51 -12.70
CA GLY A 34 26.28 23.55 -11.69
C GLY A 34 25.29 23.44 -10.53
N ILE A 35 24.66 22.28 -10.43
CA ILE A 35 23.74 21.95 -9.36
C ILE A 35 24.56 21.52 -8.14
N ASP A 36 24.18 21.97 -6.96
CA ASP A 36 24.66 21.39 -5.70
C ASP A 36 24.28 19.90 -5.68
N LEU A 37 25.29 19.03 -5.73
CA LEU A 37 25.14 17.57 -5.78
C LEU A 37 24.22 17.05 -4.67
N LEU A 38 24.29 17.66 -3.48
CA LEU A 38 23.45 17.33 -2.33
C LEU A 38 21.97 17.68 -2.53
N ALA A 39 21.67 18.75 -3.27
CA ALA A 39 20.31 19.13 -3.60
C ALA A 39 19.73 18.23 -4.70
N ALA A 40 20.55 17.87 -5.70
CA ALA A 40 20.16 16.97 -6.78
C ALA A 40 19.85 15.56 -6.29
N GLU A 41 20.61 15.05 -5.31
CA GLU A 41 20.37 13.76 -4.66
C GLU A 41 19.01 13.76 -3.93
N LYS A 42 18.74 14.76 -3.10
CA LYS A 42 17.46 14.89 -2.38
C LYS A 42 16.26 15.02 -3.31
N GLU A 43 16.38 15.81 -4.38
CA GLU A 43 15.33 15.92 -5.39
C GLU A 43 15.11 14.59 -6.13
N ALA A 44 16.17 13.86 -6.46
CA ALA A 44 16.05 12.55 -7.10
C ALA A 44 15.42 11.50 -6.17
N GLU A 45 15.78 11.48 -4.90
CA GLU A 45 15.15 10.60 -3.90
C GLU A 45 13.66 10.92 -3.74
N ASN A 46 13.30 12.20 -3.62
CA ASN A 46 11.91 12.64 -3.51
C ASN A 46 11.10 12.30 -4.76
N ASP A 47 11.65 12.47 -5.95
CA ASP A 47 10.96 12.13 -7.20
C ASP A 47 10.74 10.62 -7.34
N VAL A 48 11.70 9.79 -6.92
CA VAL A 48 11.53 8.33 -6.87
C VAL A 48 10.42 7.94 -5.90
N ILE A 49 10.36 8.61 -4.75
CA ILE A 49 9.30 8.38 -3.76
C ILE A 49 7.94 8.81 -4.33
N GLN A 50 7.84 9.99 -4.94
CA GLN A 50 6.59 10.48 -5.55
C GLN A 50 6.13 9.61 -6.72
N GLU A 51 7.02 9.20 -7.62
CA GLU A 51 6.69 8.29 -8.72
C GLU A 51 6.19 6.95 -8.19
N ARG A 52 6.80 6.45 -7.11
CA ARG A 52 6.38 5.22 -6.43
C ARG A 52 5.01 5.39 -5.77
N GLU A 53 4.77 6.50 -5.07
CA GLU A 53 3.49 6.85 -4.45
C GLU A 53 2.37 7.00 -5.49
N ASP A 54 2.62 7.67 -6.61
CA ASP A 54 1.66 7.87 -7.70
C ASP A 54 1.37 6.57 -8.46
N ALA A 55 2.39 5.73 -8.69
CA ALA A 55 2.20 4.40 -9.25
C ALA A 55 1.34 3.54 -8.32
N LEU A 56 1.65 3.57 -7.02
CA LEU A 56 0.94 2.82 -6.00
C LEU A 56 -0.51 3.32 -5.82
N ALA A 57 -0.74 4.63 -5.87
CA ALA A 57 -2.08 5.23 -5.84
C ALA A 57 -2.92 4.82 -7.06
N ARG A 58 -2.31 4.77 -8.26
CA ARG A 58 -2.97 4.29 -9.49
C ARG A 58 -3.30 2.80 -9.39
N GLU A 59 -2.38 1.99 -8.89
CA GLU A 59 -2.58 0.57 -8.69
C GLU A 59 -3.70 0.32 -7.66
N LEU A 60 -3.72 1.05 -6.55
CA LEU A 60 -4.80 1.01 -5.56
C LEU A 60 -6.16 1.37 -6.15
N ALA A 61 -6.23 2.43 -6.96
CA ALA A 61 -7.46 2.80 -7.65
C ALA A 61 -7.92 1.70 -8.62
N ALA A 62 -6.99 1.02 -9.30
CA ALA A 62 -7.30 -0.12 -10.15
C ALA A 62 -7.77 -1.34 -9.34
N MET A 63 -7.14 -1.65 -8.20
CA MET A 63 -7.55 -2.75 -7.32
C MET A 63 -8.93 -2.51 -6.71
N ARG A 64 -9.22 -1.29 -6.24
CA ARG A 64 -10.55 -0.89 -5.73
C ARG A 64 -11.67 -1.10 -6.75
N ARG A 65 -11.36 -1.01 -8.05
CA ARG A 65 -12.32 -1.21 -9.15
C ARG A 65 -12.54 -2.70 -9.49
N LYS A 66 -11.62 -3.61 -9.13
CA LYS A 66 -11.79 -5.04 -9.41
C LYS A 66 -12.88 -5.63 -8.53
N LYS A 67 -13.87 -6.28 -9.15
CA LYS A 67 -14.97 -6.98 -8.45
C LYS A 67 -14.51 -8.38 -8.00
N THR A 68 -13.62 -8.45 -7.01
CA THR A 68 -13.26 -9.71 -6.35
C THR A 68 -14.17 -9.97 -5.15
N LYS A 69 -14.23 -11.20 -4.63
CA LYS A 69 -14.96 -11.51 -3.38
C LYS A 69 -14.13 -11.21 -2.13
N LEU A 70 -12.81 -11.29 -2.24
CA LEU A 70 -11.82 -11.12 -1.17
C LEU A 70 -11.07 -9.78 -1.31
N VAL A 71 -10.46 -9.31 -0.23
CA VAL A 71 -9.66 -8.07 -0.18
C VAL A 71 -8.20 -8.41 -0.42
N ASP A 72 -7.54 -7.66 -1.29
CA ASP A 72 -6.09 -7.81 -1.47
C ASP A 72 -5.33 -7.44 -0.17
N PRO A 73 -4.28 -8.19 0.23
CA PRO A 73 -3.52 -7.90 1.45
C PRO A 73 -2.90 -6.50 1.49
N ILE A 74 -2.37 -6.02 0.37
CA ILE A 74 -1.74 -4.70 0.27
C ILE A 74 -2.82 -3.63 0.33
N GLN A 75 -3.92 -3.79 -0.42
CA GLN A 75 -5.07 -2.89 -0.29
C GLN A 75 -5.53 -2.79 1.17
N TYR A 76 -5.65 -3.94 1.84
CA TYR A 76 -6.08 -3.99 3.24
C TYR A 76 -5.12 -3.23 4.16
N ALA A 77 -3.81 -3.40 3.98
CA ALA A 77 -2.77 -2.69 4.74
C ALA A 77 -2.98 -1.17 4.67
N PHE A 78 -3.20 -0.64 3.47
CA PHE A 78 -3.47 0.79 3.28
C PHE A 78 -4.77 1.24 3.94
N SER A 79 -5.84 0.46 3.84
CA SER A 79 -7.12 0.81 4.46
C SER A 79 -7.04 0.94 5.98
N ILE A 80 -6.13 0.21 6.62
CA ILE A 80 -5.89 0.26 8.07
C ILE A 80 -4.68 1.12 8.45
N ALA A 81 -4.06 1.82 7.50
CA ALA A 81 -2.84 2.61 7.68
C ALA A 81 -1.67 1.81 8.32
N ALA A 82 -1.53 0.54 7.95
CA ALA A 82 -0.43 -0.33 8.39
C ALA A 82 0.75 -0.25 7.42
N GLU A 83 1.64 0.71 7.65
CA GLU A 83 2.83 0.94 6.83
C GLU A 83 3.81 -0.23 6.84
N ASP A 84 4.00 -0.84 8.02
CA ASP A 84 4.81 -2.04 8.23
C ASP A 84 4.37 -3.24 7.37
N LEU A 85 3.06 -3.35 7.14
CA LEU A 85 2.50 -4.41 6.30
C LEU A 85 2.54 -4.05 4.81
N ALA A 86 2.34 -2.78 4.46
CA ALA A 86 2.41 -2.31 3.07
C ALA A 86 3.83 -2.42 2.50
N ASN A 87 4.84 -2.16 3.33
CA ASN A 87 6.26 -2.22 3.00
C ASN A 87 6.94 -3.43 3.65
N TYR A 88 6.21 -4.54 3.82
CA TYR A 88 6.74 -5.70 4.53
C TYR A 88 7.96 -6.28 3.83
N GLU A 89 9.07 -6.35 4.56
CA GLU A 89 10.28 -7.06 4.16
C GLU A 89 10.63 -8.11 5.22
N PRO A 90 10.88 -9.37 4.82
CA PRO A 90 11.25 -10.43 5.76
C PRO A 90 12.62 -10.15 6.37
N ALA A 91 12.70 -10.12 7.70
CA ALA A 91 13.95 -9.91 8.43
C ALA A 91 14.72 -11.22 8.62
N PHE A 92 14.00 -12.35 8.65
CA PHE A 92 14.59 -13.68 8.87
C PHE A 92 14.37 -14.61 7.68
N MET A 93 15.33 -15.50 7.42
CA MET A 93 15.27 -16.46 6.31
C MET A 93 14.04 -17.37 6.34
N TRP A 94 13.53 -17.71 7.52
CA TRP A 94 12.33 -18.55 7.64
C TRP A 94 11.06 -17.81 7.22
N GLU A 95 11.02 -16.48 7.35
CA GLU A 95 9.88 -15.64 6.96
C GLU A 95 9.70 -15.58 5.44
N MET A 96 10.79 -15.77 4.70
CA MET A 96 10.80 -15.83 3.23
C MET A 96 10.15 -17.10 2.66
N GLY A 97 9.92 -18.11 3.50
CA GLY A 97 9.25 -19.33 3.09
C GLY A 97 7.81 -19.07 2.63
N PRO A 98 7.21 -20.00 1.86
CA PRO A 98 5.82 -19.87 1.44
C PRO A 98 4.88 -19.88 2.65
N ALA A 99 3.78 -19.14 2.57
CA ALA A 99 2.74 -19.17 3.59
C ALA A 99 2.17 -20.58 3.76
N THR A 100 1.95 -20.99 5.01
CA THR A 100 1.37 -22.31 5.31
C THR A 100 -0.10 -22.37 4.96
N GLU A 101 -0.62 -23.55 4.62
CA GLU A 101 -2.04 -23.74 4.27
C GLU A 101 -2.99 -23.24 5.37
N ARG A 102 -2.62 -23.44 6.64
CA ARG A 102 -3.41 -22.96 7.78
C ARG A 102 -3.49 -21.44 7.85
N GLN A 103 -2.39 -20.75 7.50
CA GLN A 103 -2.39 -19.29 7.43
C GLN A 103 -3.28 -18.80 6.29
N LEU A 104 -3.15 -19.40 5.10
CA LEU A 104 -3.94 -19.05 3.92
C LEU A 104 -5.44 -19.26 4.15
N ASP A 105 -5.83 -20.41 4.72
CA ASP A 105 -7.24 -20.71 5.06
C ASP A 105 -7.81 -19.72 6.09
N TYR A 106 -7.01 -19.34 7.09
CA TYR A 106 -7.42 -18.31 8.05
C TYR A 106 -7.64 -16.95 7.36
N LEU A 107 -6.69 -16.52 6.52
CA LEU A 107 -6.77 -15.26 5.79
C LEU A 107 -8.00 -15.23 4.88
N GLU A 108 -8.28 -16.30 4.14
CA GLU A 108 -9.45 -16.41 3.27
C GLU A 108 -10.76 -16.31 4.06
N LYS A 109 -10.88 -17.04 5.19
CA LYS A 109 -12.05 -16.96 6.09
C LYS A 109 -12.29 -15.53 6.57
N HIS A 110 -11.22 -14.81 6.90
CA HIS A 110 -11.26 -13.41 7.33
C HIS A 110 -11.38 -12.40 6.18
N GLY A 111 -11.47 -12.87 4.93
CA GLY A 111 -11.77 -12.05 3.76
C GLY A 111 -10.57 -11.46 3.05
N ILE A 112 -9.35 -11.92 3.35
CA ILE A 112 -8.13 -11.58 2.64
C ILE A 112 -7.91 -12.56 1.50
N TYR A 113 -7.36 -12.09 0.38
CA TYR A 113 -7.07 -12.91 -0.80
C TYR A 113 -5.75 -13.67 -0.59
N PRO A 114 -5.79 -15.02 -0.46
CA PRO A 114 -4.62 -15.80 -0.07
C PRO A 114 -3.54 -15.84 -1.15
N GLU A 115 -3.90 -15.81 -2.44
CA GLU A 115 -2.93 -15.94 -3.54
C GLU A 115 -2.03 -14.72 -3.70
N ALA A 116 -2.41 -13.56 -3.14
CA ALA A 116 -1.57 -12.36 -3.13
C ALA A 116 -0.59 -12.31 -1.94
N VAL A 117 -0.62 -13.31 -1.06
CA VAL A 117 0.29 -13.39 0.08
C VAL A 117 1.62 -14.00 -0.36
N THR A 118 2.69 -13.22 -0.25
CA THR A 118 4.00 -13.58 -0.82
C THR A 118 4.85 -14.47 0.09
N SER A 119 4.68 -14.37 1.42
CA SER A 119 5.55 -15.05 2.38
C SER A 119 4.84 -15.44 3.67
N CYS A 120 5.41 -16.39 4.41
CA CYS A 120 4.86 -16.87 5.68
C CYS A 120 4.96 -15.82 6.80
N GLY A 121 5.98 -14.96 6.74
CA GLY A 121 6.12 -13.84 7.66
C GLY A 121 5.06 -12.76 7.41
N MET A 122 4.82 -12.42 6.15
CA MET A 122 3.72 -11.52 5.76
C MET A 122 2.37 -12.07 6.22
N ALA A 123 2.13 -13.37 6.02
CA ALA A 123 0.92 -14.04 6.46
C ALA A 123 0.74 -13.97 7.99
N SER A 124 1.81 -14.20 8.75
CA SER A 124 1.79 -14.10 10.22
C SER A 124 1.42 -12.69 10.68
N MET A 125 2.03 -11.65 10.09
CA MET A 125 1.76 -10.26 10.42
C MET A 125 0.32 -9.84 10.09
N LEU A 126 -0.20 -10.27 8.93
CA LEU A 126 -1.61 -10.07 8.57
C LEU A 126 -2.55 -10.67 9.61
N ILE A 127 -2.29 -11.91 10.02
CA ILE A 127 -3.10 -12.63 11.00
C ILE A 127 -3.06 -11.92 12.36
N GLU A 128 -1.89 -11.47 12.78
CA GLU A 128 -1.74 -10.74 14.04
C GLU A 128 -2.54 -9.42 14.02
N LYS A 129 -2.41 -8.62 12.95
CA LYS A 129 -3.19 -7.39 12.81
C LYS A 129 -4.70 -7.66 12.78
N LEU A 130 -5.15 -8.71 12.08
CA LEU A 130 -6.55 -9.09 12.05
C LEU A 130 -7.08 -9.43 13.46
N LYS A 131 -6.31 -10.19 14.24
CA LYS A 131 -6.68 -10.55 15.62
C LYS A 131 -6.73 -9.34 16.54
N ASN A 132 -5.71 -8.49 16.50
CA ASN A 132 -5.64 -7.29 17.35
C ASN A 132 -6.83 -6.37 17.07
N ARG A 133 -7.12 -6.13 15.79
CA ARG A 133 -8.28 -5.32 15.38
C ARG A 133 -9.63 -5.95 15.77
N GLN A 134 -9.73 -7.27 15.75
CA GLN A 134 -10.93 -7.97 16.21
C GLN A 134 -11.13 -7.77 17.72
N ILE A 135 -10.06 -7.82 18.51
CA ILE A 135 -10.08 -7.56 19.96
C ILE A 135 -10.48 -6.11 20.24
N GLU A 136 -9.95 -5.16 19.46
CA GLU A 136 -10.30 -3.73 19.53
C GLU A 136 -11.71 -3.41 19.01
N GLY A 137 -12.43 -4.39 18.47
CA GLY A 137 -13.78 -4.20 17.96
C GLY A 137 -13.85 -3.29 16.72
N LEU A 138 -12.80 -3.29 15.89
CA LEU A 138 -12.72 -2.49 14.67
C LEU A 138 -13.36 -3.19 13.46
N ALA A 139 -13.62 -2.41 12.41
CA ALA A 139 -14.21 -2.90 11.18
C ALA A 139 -13.38 -4.03 10.54
N THR A 140 -14.08 -5.05 10.06
CA THR A 140 -13.51 -6.21 9.34
C THR A 140 -13.06 -5.84 7.94
N PRO A 141 -12.13 -6.61 7.32
CA PRO A 141 -11.70 -6.36 5.94
C PRO A 141 -12.87 -6.27 4.95
N LYS A 142 -13.87 -7.15 5.10
CA LYS A 142 -15.06 -7.18 4.24
C LYS A 142 -15.91 -5.91 4.37
N GLN A 143 -16.11 -5.40 5.59
CA GLN A 143 -16.85 -4.16 5.85
C GLN A 143 -16.09 -2.94 5.29
N ILE A 144 -14.78 -2.87 5.54
CA ILE A 144 -13.90 -1.81 5.05
C ILE A 144 -14.01 -1.72 3.53
N ARG A 145 -13.74 -2.81 2.82
CA ARG A 145 -13.82 -2.83 1.36
C ARG A 145 -15.20 -2.46 0.83
N PHE A 146 -16.26 -2.93 1.50
CA PHE A 146 -17.63 -2.59 1.09
C PHE A 146 -17.85 -1.08 1.17
N LEU A 147 -17.53 -0.45 2.29
CA LEU A 147 -17.74 0.99 2.48
C LEU A 147 -16.81 1.83 1.61
N GLU A 148 -15.55 1.43 1.44
CA GLU A 148 -14.63 2.11 0.52
C GLU A 148 -15.15 2.14 -0.93
N ARG A 149 -15.88 1.10 -1.36
CA ARG A 149 -16.54 1.09 -2.69
C ARG A 149 -17.57 2.21 -2.84
N TYR A 150 -18.22 2.61 -1.74
CA TYR A 150 -19.16 3.73 -1.70
C TYR A 150 -18.47 5.10 -1.54
N GLY A 151 -17.13 5.12 -1.46
CA GLY A 151 -16.35 6.35 -1.35
C GLY A 151 -16.08 6.80 0.09
N PHE A 152 -16.36 5.97 1.09
CA PHE A 152 -16.00 6.28 2.47
C PHE A 152 -14.48 6.22 2.66
N LEU A 153 -13.95 7.15 3.44
CA LEU A 153 -12.52 7.25 3.74
C LEU A 153 -12.24 6.79 5.17
N HIS A 154 -10.99 6.35 5.42
CA HIS A 154 -10.50 5.94 6.75
C HIS A 154 -11.38 4.91 7.49
N VAL A 155 -12.08 4.03 6.74
CA VAL A 155 -12.98 3.02 7.32
C VAL A 155 -12.23 2.03 8.22
N GLY A 156 -10.93 1.85 8.02
CA GLY A 156 -10.08 1.08 8.93
C GLY A 156 -10.07 1.58 10.38
N MET A 157 -10.45 2.83 10.64
CA MET A 157 -10.53 3.41 11.97
C MET A 157 -11.92 3.29 12.60
N TRP A 158 -12.90 2.75 11.87
CA TRP A 158 -14.28 2.65 12.36
C TRP A 158 -14.44 1.45 13.27
N ALA A 159 -15.28 1.60 14.30
CA ALA A 159 -15.77 0.48 15.08
C ALA A 159 -16.61 -0.47 14.22
N PHE A 160 -16.60 -1.76 14.56
CA PHE A 160 -17.37 -2.80 13.89
C PHE A 160 -18.87 -2.48 13.83
N ASP A 161 -19.43 -1.99 14.94
CA ASP A 161 -20.84 -1.64 15.04
C ASP A 161 -21.20 -0.43 14.17
N ALA A 162 -20.34 0.58 14.14
CA ALA A 162 -20.50 1.76 13.29
C ALA A 162 -20.52 1.39 11.81
N ALA A 163 -19.55 0.57 11.38
CA ALA A 163 -19.49 0.06 10.02
C ALA A 163 -20.74 -0.79 9.69
N SER A 164 -21.17 -1.66 10.61
CA SER A 164 -22.38 -2.49 10.44
C SER A 164 -23.63 -1.63 10.28
N LYS A 165 -23.83 -0.62 11.11
CA LYS A 165 -24.97 0.30 11.02
C LYS A 165 -25.02 1.04 9.68
N MET A 166 -23.88 1.51 9.19
CA MET A 166 -23.83 2.16 7.88
C MET A 166 -24.18 1.20 6.74
N ILE A 167 -23.66 -0.04 6.79
CA ILE A 167 -23.98 -1.07 5.80
C ILE A 167 -25.48 -1.38 5.81
N THR A 168 -26.08 -1.54 6.99
CA THR A 168 -27.53 -1.75 7.13
C THR A 168 -28.31 -0.58 6.53
N ARG A 169 -27.91 0.66 6.81
CA ARG A 169 -28.57 1.86 6.27
C ARG A 169 -28.51 1.92 4.74
N ILE A 170 -27.39 1.48 4.14
CA ILE A 170 -27.25 1.36 2.68
C ILE A 170 -28.14 0.24 2.14
N ALA A 171 -28.19 -0.91 2.82
CA ALA A 171 -29.03 -2.04 2.43
C ALA A 171 -30.53 -1.69 2.47
N GLU A 172 -30.99 -1.02 3.53
CA GLU A 172 -32.35 -0.50 3.67
C GLU A 172 -32.70 0.56 2.61
N ASN A 173 -31.69 1.27 2.09
CA ASN A 173 -31.84 2.25 1.03
C ASN A 173 -31.58 1.65 -0.37
N ASN A 174 -31.99 0.40 -0.61
CA ASN A 174 -31.85 -0.30 -1.91
C ASN A 174 -30.41 -0.31 -2.46
N TRP A 175 -29.41 -0.41 -1.59
CA TRP A 175 -27.98 -0.36 -1.93
C TRP A 175 -27.49 0.98 -2.47
N PHE A 176 -28.26 2.06 -2.30
CA PHE A 176 -27.85 3.42 -2.60
C PHE A 176 -27.34 4.13 -1.35
N LEU A 177 -26.41 5.06 -1.53
CA LEU A 177 -25.97 5.93 -0.44
C LEU A 177 -27.16 6.80 0.02
N PRO A 178 -27.48 6.85 1.33
CA PRO A 178 -28.61 7.64 1.83
C PRO A 178 -28.44 9.12 1.51
N ARG A 179 -29.55 9.79 1.16
CA ARG A 179 -29.55 11.23 0.88
C ARG A 179 -29.04 12.01 2.09
N GLY A 180 -28.14 12.97 1.84
CA GLY A 180 -27.52 13.81 2.87
C GLY A 180 -26.24 13.23 3.50
N ILE A 181 -25.86 11.99 3.19
CA ILE A 181 -24.54 11.47 3.55
C ILE A 181 -23.55 11.78 2.42
N ASN A 182 -22.47 12.46 2.76
CA ASN A 182 -21.31 12.58 1.88
C ASN A 182 -20.22 11.61 2.36
N ALA A 183 -19.93 10.58 1.57
CA ALA A 183 -19.03 9.50 1.97
C ALA A 183 -17.61 9.98 2.30
N THR A 184 -17.10 10.99 1.59
CA THR A 184 -15.72 11.46 1.76
C THR A 184 -15.51 12.25 3.07
N SER A 185 -16.56 12.88 3.60
CA SER A 185 -16.51 13.66 4.83
C SER A 185 -17.23 13.00 6.00
N TYR A 186 -17.75 11.79 5.82
CA TYR A 186 -18.57 11.13 6.84
C TYR A 186 -17.71 10.54 7.95
N GLN A 187 -18.06 10.86 9.20
CA GLN A 187 -17.53 10.24 10.40
C GLN A 187 -18.69 9.58 11.17
N PRO A 188 -18.57 8.30 11.54
CA PRO A 188 -19.64 7.54 12.18
C PRO A 188 -19.87 7.87 13.65
#